data_AF-A0A1I2HIK7-F1
#
_entry.id   AF-A0A1I2HIK7-F1
#
_cell.length_a   1.000
_cell.length_b   1.000
_cell.length_c   1.000
_cell.angle_alpha   90.00
_cell.angle_beta   90.00
_cell.angle_gamma   90.00
#
_symmetry.space_group_name_H-M   'P 1'
#
loop_
_entity.id
_entity.type
_entity.pdbx_description
1 polymer ?
#
loop_
_entity_poly.entity_id
_entity_poly.type
_entity_poly.pdbx_seq_one_letter_code
_entity_poly.pdbx_strand_id
1 'polypeptide(L)'
;MQTTLQTLSRVWQRINPAEPFEYSFLDADFQKNYESENRLTTLVGYFTFIAILISCLGLFGLASFNAEQRVKEIGVRKVLGASVTNIVALLSKDFIKLVLMALLIASPIAWYAMNRWLQRFAYKVDIEWWMFAFAGLVAVGIALLTVSFQSMKAALMNPVKNLRSE
;
A
#
# COMPACT_ATOMS: atom_id res chain seq x y z
N MET A 1 -0.52 -46.39 -4.81
CA MET A 1 -1.75 -45.58 -4.67
C MET A 1 -2.91 -46.12 -5.49
N GLN A 2 -2.76 -46.36 -6.80
CA GLN A 2 -3.85 -46.94 -7.63
C GLN A 2 -4.35 -48.32 -7.12
N THR A 3 -3.46 -49.20 -6.66
CA THR A 3 -3.81 -50.50 -6.08
C THR A 3 -4.58 -50.39 -4.76
N THR A 4 -4.29 -49.38 -3.93
CA THR A 4 -4.99 -49.13 -2.66
C THR A 4 -6.42 -48.62 -2.91
N LEU A 5 -6.59 -47.70 -3.87
CA LEU A 5 -7.89 -47.18 -4.28
C LEU A 5 -8.79 -48.26 -4.90
N GLN A 6 -8.23 -49.16 -5.71
CA GLN A 6 -8.96 -50.31 -6.26
C GLN A 6 -9.40 -51.32 -5.18
N THR A 7 -8.64 -51.43 -4.10
CA THR A 7 -9.01 -52.30 -2.98
C THR A 7 -10.13 -51.65 -2.17
N LEU A 8 -10.05 -50.34 -1.94
CA LEU A 8 -11.08 -49.56 -1.25
C LEU A 8 -12.40 -49.54 -2.03
N SER A 9 -12.37 -49.36 -3.35
CA SER A 9 -13.58 -49.35 -4.18
C SER A 9 -14.32 -50.69 -4.16
N ARG A 10 -13.58 -51.81 -4.17
CA ARG A 10 -14.17 -53.17 -4.07
C ARG A 10 -14.82 -53.43 -2.71
N VAL A 11 -14.23 -52.92 -1.62
CA VAL A 11 -14.82 -53.04 -0.28
C VAL A 11 -16.05 -52.14 -0.15
N TRP A 12 -15.99 -50.92 -0.69
CA TRP A 12 -17.12 -49.97 -0.67
C TRP A 12 -18.34 -50.52 -1.43
N GLN A 13 -18.13 -51.08 -2.64
CA GLN A 13 -19.20 -51.71 -3.42
C GLN A 13 -19.87 -52.91 -2.73
N ARG A 14 -19.16 -53.61 -1.82
CA ARG A 14 -19.76 -54.69 -1.02
C ARG A 14 -20.63 -54.19 0.12
N ILE A 15 -20.34 -53.00 0.66
CA ILE A 15 -21.04 -52.44 1.82
C ILE A 15 -22.19 -51.55 1.37
N ASN A 16 -22.04 -50.80 0.27
CA ASN A 16 -23.08 -49.91 -0.25
C ASN A 16 -23.10 -49.89 -1.79
N PRO A 17 -23.76 -50.88 -2.45
CA PRO A 17 -23.74 -51.02 -3.90
C PRO A 17 -24.59 -49.99 -4.67
N ALA A 18 -25.41 -49.20 -3.98
CA ALA A 18 -26.30 -48.21 -4.60
C ALA A 18 -25.61 -46.85 -4.89
N GLU A 19 -24.44 -46.60 -4.31
CA GLU A 19 -23.72 -45.33 -4.41
C GLU A 19 -22.35 -45.53 -5.11
N PRO A 20 -22.04 -44.78 -6.18
CA PRO A 20 -20.75 -44.87 -6.84
C PRO A 20 -19.60 -44.43 -5.91
N PHE A 21 -18.48 -45.15 -5.96
CA PHE A 21 -17.29 -44.80 -5.18
C PHE A 21 -16.61 -43.57 -5.79
N GLU A 22 -17.00 -42.39 -5.31
CA GLU A 22 -16.30 -41.15 -5.59
C GLU A 22 -15.18 -40.94 -4.56
N TYR A 23 -13.97 -40.67 -5.04
CA TYR A 23 -12.84 -40.30 -4.21
C TYR A 23 -12.27 -38.99 -4.72
N SER A 24 -12.02 -38.07 -3.79
CA SER A 24 -11.21 -36.89 -4.04
C SER A 24 -9.97 -36.95 -3.16
N PHE A 25 -8.82 -36.56 -3.72
CA PHE A 25 -7.63 -36.39 -2.92
C PHE A 25 -7.73 -35.08 -2.17
N LEU A 26 -7.60 -35.13 -0.85
CA LEU A 26 -7.56 -33.95 0.02
C LEU A 26 -6.58 -32.90 -0.53
N ASP A 27 -5.40 -33.34 -1.00
CA ASP A 27 -4.37 -32.47 -1.58
C ASP A 27 -4.85 -31.73 -2.84
N ALA A 28 -5.64 -32.38 -3.70
CA ALA A 28 -6.18 -31.77 -4.92
C ALA A 28 -7.27 -30.72 -4.60
N ASP A 29 -8.11 -31.00 -3.59
CA ASP A 29 -9.13 -30.04 -3.12
C ASP A 29 -8.50 -28.85 -2.41
N PHE A 30 -7.47 -29.08 -1.58
CA PHE A 30 -6.69 -28.01 -0.95
C PHE A 30 -5.98 -27.15 -2.00
N GLN A 31 -5.36 -27.76 -3.01
CA GLN A 31 -4.66 -27.03 -4.07
C GLN A 31 -5.61 -26.15 -4.89
N LYS A 32 -6.82 -26.63 -5.18
CA LYS A 32 -7.85 -25.84 -5.87
C LYS A 32 -8.31 -24.63 -5.06
N ASN A 33 -8.44 -24.76 -3.74
CA ASN A 33 -8.76 -23.66 -2.85
C ASN A 33 -7.60 -22.66 -2.74
N TYR A 34 -6.36 -23.15 -2.63
CA TYR A 34 -5.15 -22.31 -2.59
C TYR A 34 -4.94 -21.51 -3.88
N GLU A 35 -5.26 -22.07 -5.05
CA GLU A 35 -5.15 -21.33 -6.31
C GLU A 35 -6.08 -20.11 -6.37
N SER A 36 -7.29 -20.23 -5.81
CA SER A 36 -8.23 -19.10 -5.75
C SER A 36 -7.69 -17.99 -4.82
N GLU A 37 -7.19 -18.37 -3.65
CA GLU A 37 -6.62 -17.40 -2.68
C GLU A 37 -5.34 -16.74 -3.18
N ASN A 38 -4.46 -17.49 -3.87
CA ASN A 38 -3.24 -16.92 -4.43
C ASN A 38 -3.54 -15.89 -5.53
N ARG A 39 -4.56 -16.13 -6.35
CA ARG A 39 -4.98 -15.17 -7.38
C ARG A 39 -5.50 -13.89 -6.74
N LEU A 40 -6.32 -13.98 -5.70
CA LEU A 40 -6.81 -12.80 -4.97
C LEU A 40 -5.67 -12.02 -4.33
N THR A 41 -4.75 -12.70 -3.65
CA THR A 41 -3.57 -12.08 -3.04
C THR A 41 -2.72 -11.35 -4.08
N THR A 42 -2.50 -11.98 -5.23
CA THR A 42 -1.74 -11.38 -6.34
C THR A 42 -2.43 -10.14 -6.90
N LEU A 43 -3.75 -10.20 -7.13
CA LEU A 43 -4.54 -9.06 -7.62
C LEU A 43 -4.53 -7.89 -6.64
N VAL A 44 -4.75 -8.15 -5.35
CA VAL A 44 -4.67 -7.13 -4.29
C VAL A 44 -3.28 -6.52 -4.23
N GLY A 45 -2.22 -7.33 -4.39
CA GLY A 45 -0.85 -6.86 -4.50
C GLY A 45 -0.65 -5.85 -5.63
N TYR A 46 -1.12 -6.18 -6.85
CA TYR A 46 -1.04 -5.28 -7.99
C TYR A 46 -1.84 -3.99 -7.79
N PHE A 47 -3.08 -4.07 -7.30
CA PHE A 47 -3.88 -2.88 -7.01
C PHE A 47 -3.25 -2.00 -5.95
N THR A 48 -2.66 -2.60 -4.91
CA THR A 48 -1.94 -1.87 -3.86
C THR A 48 -0.74 -1.14 -4.44
N PHE A 49 0.05 -1.81 -5.30
CA PHE A 49 1.19 -1.19 -5.96
C PHE A 49 0.79 0.01 -6.84
N ILE A 50 -0.25 -0.15 -7.66
CA ILE A 50 -0.76 0.93 -8.51
C ILE A 50 -1.32 2.08 -7.65
N ALA A 51 -2.07 1.77 -6.59
CA ALA A 51 -2.62 2.77 -5.68
C ALA A 51 -1.51 3.60 -5.00
N ILE A 52 -0.39 2.97 -4.63
CA ILE A 52 0.79 3.66 -4.11
C ILE A 52 1.36 4.60 -5.18
N LEU A 53 1.54 4.16 -6.42
CA LEU A 53 2.04 5.01 -7.50
C LEU A 53 1.16 6.23 -7.75
N ILE A 54 -0.17 6.04 -7.82
CA ILE A 54 -1.13 7.14 -8.00
C ILE A 54 -1.07 8.11 -6.82
N SER A 55 -0.98 7.60 -5.60
CA SER A 55 -0.85 8.43 -4.40
C SER A 55 0.44 9.26 -4.42
N CYS A 56 1.56 8.67 -4.85
CA CYS A 56 2.81 9.39 -5.05
C CYS A 56 2.69 10.51 -6.10
N LEU A 57 1.99 10.27 -7.21
CA LEU A 57 1.74 11.28 -8.24
C LEU A 57 0.85 12.42 -7.71
N GLY A 58 -0.18 12.10 -6.92
CA GLY A 58 -1.03 13.09 -6.27
C GLY A 58 -0.26 13.95 -5.27
N LEU A 59 0.56 13.32 -4.43
CA LEU A 59 1.45 14.02 -3.49
C LEU A 59 2.47 14.88 -4.23
N PHE A 60 3.02 14.38 -5.34
CA PHE A 60 3.93 15.13 -6.21
C PHE A 60 3.26 16.38 -6.80
N GLY A 61 2.01 16.26 -7.28
CA GLY A 61 1.23 17.39 -7.79
C GLY A 61 0.95 18.43 -6.72
N LEU A 62 0.50 18.00 -5.53
CA LEU A 62 0.24 18.87 -4.39
C LEU A 62 1.51 19.58 -3.89
N ALA A 63 2.64 18.87 -3.83
CA ALA A 63 3.93 19.44 -3.43
C ALA A 63 4.43 20.47 -4.45
N SER A 64 4.28 20.19 -5.75
CA SER A 64 4.65 21.11 -6.82
C SER A 64 3.81 22.39 -6.78
N PHE A 65 2.49 22.25 -6.62
CA PHE A 65 1.57 23.39 -6.51
C PHE A 65 1.86 24.25 -5.27
N ASN A 66 2.09 23.63 -4.11
CA ASN A 66 2.44 24.35 -2.89
C ASN A 66 3.79 25.08 -3.01
N ALA A 67 4.78 24.44 -3.65
CA ALA A 67 6.07 25.06 -3.90
C ALA A 67 5.93 26.29 -4.80
N GLU A 68 5.12 26.19 -5.87
CA GLU A 68 4.82 27.29 -6.80
C GLU A 68 4.11 28.46 -6.11
N GLN A 69 3.10 28.17 -5.28
CA GLN A 69 2.35 29.19 -4.55
C GLN A 69 3.21 29.94 -3.52
N ARG A 70 4.28 29.32 -3.01
CA ARG A 70 5.23 29.91 -2.05
C ARG A 70 6.52 30.44 -2.68
N VAL A 71 6.63 30.49 -4.02
CA VAL A 71 7.83 30.97 -4.73
C VAL A 71 8.24 32.38 -4.30
N LYS A 72 7.28 33.30 -4.10
CA LYS A 72 7.57 34.68 -3.68
C LYS A 72 8.22 34.74 -2.29
N GLU A 73 7.70 33.98 -1.32
CA GLU A 73 8.28 33.91 0.04
C GLU A 73 9.65 33.24 0.04
N ILE A 74 9.80 32.16 -0.72
CA ILE A 74 11.05 31.41 -0.87
C ILE A 74 12.12 32.29 -1.54
N GLY A 75 11.76 33.06 -2.56
CA GLY A 75 12.63 34.01 -3.25
C GLY A 75 13.16 35.11 -2.33
N VAL A 76 12.28 35.75 -1.55
CA VAL A 76 12.68 36.78 -0.56
C VAL A 76 13.62 36.19 0.50
N ARG A 77 13.30 35.03 1.07
CA ARG A 77 14.16 34.37 2.06
C ARG A 77 15.52 33.98 1.49
N LYS A 78 15.58 33.51 0.25
CA LYS A 78 16.84 33.13 -0.42
C LYS A 78 17.75 34.34 -0.67
N VAL A 79 17.17 35.49 -1.03
CA VAL A 79 17.92 36.76 -1.17
C VAL A 79 18.41 37.28 0.19
N LEU A 80 17.66 37.03 1.26
CA LEU A 80 18.07 37.31 2.65
C LEU A 80 19.06 36.27 3.23
N GLY A 81 19.57 35.34 2.42
CA GLY A 81 20.61 34.38 2.83
C GLY A 81 20.09 33.07 3.45
N ALA A 82 18.80 32.76 3.36
CA ALA A 82 18.28 31.48 3.85
C ALA A 82 18.81 30.30 3.02
N SER A 83 19.27 29.26 3.71
CA SER A 83 19.75 28.02 3.07
C SER A 83 18.61 27.22 2.44
N VAL A 84 18.93 26.51 1.35
CA VAL A 84 18.01 25.60 0.65
C VAL A 84 17.45 24.53 1.60
N THR A 85 18.27 24.05 2.55
CA THR A 85 17.87 23.07 3.57
C THR A 85 16.76 23.59 4.49
N ASN A 86 16.76 24.87 4.87
CA ASN A 86 15.70 25.43 5.70
C ASN A 86 14.36 25.50 4.97
N ILE A 87 14.37 25.79 3.67
CA ILE A 87 13.16 25.83 2.83
C ILE A 87 12.59 24.41 2.66
N VAL A 88 13.46 23.43 2.39
CA VAL A 88 13.06 22.02 2.27
C VAL A 88 12.49 21.50 3.59
N ALA A 89 13.11 21.82 4.73
CA ALA A 89 12.62 21.39 6.05
C ALA A 89 11.25 22.00 6.39
N LEU A 90 11.02 23.27 6.05
CA LEU A 90 9.74 23.94 6.27
C LEU A 90 8.62 23.28 5.46
N LEU A 91 8.81 23.10 4.15
CA LEU A 91 7.82 22.42 3.30
C LEU A 91 7.59 20.98 3.75
N SER A 92 8.65 20.23 4.05
CA SER A 92 8.54 18.84 4.48
C SER A 92 7.74 18.70 5.78
N LYS A 93 7.91 19.63 6.73
CA LYS A 93 7.19 19.59 8.01
C LYS A 93 5.68 19.76 7.85
N ASP A 94 5.24 20.65 6.96
CA ASP A 94 3.83 20.86 6.69
C ASP A 94 3.19 19.62 6.04
N PHE A 95 3.91 18.97 5.11
CA PHE A 95 3.48 17.70 4.51
C PHE A 95 3.45 16.55 5.52
N ILE A 96 4.46 16.41 6.37
CA ILE A 96 4.50 15.37 7.41
C ILE A 96 3.30 15.48 8.35
N LYS A 97 2.92 16.71 8.76
CA LYS A 97 1.71 16.92 9.58
C LYS A 97 0.45 16.37 8.90
N LEU A 98 0.29 16.64 7.60
CA LEU A 98 -0.86 16.13 6.84
C LEU A 98 -0.84 14.59 6.76
N VAL A 99 0.33 13.99 6.51
CA VAL A 99 0.49 12.52 6.46
C VAL A 99 0.19 11.88 7.82
N LEU A 100 0.66 12.47 8.92
CA LEU A 100 0.38 11.97 10.27
C LEU A 100 -1.11 12.04 10.61
N MET A 101 -1.79 13.14 10.27
CA MET A 101 -3.24 13.24 10.45
C MET A 101 -3.99 12.20 9.60
N ALA A 102 -3.57 12.00 8.35
CA ALA A 102 -4.14 10.97 7.49
C ALA A 102 -3.94 9.56 8.08
N LEU A 103 -2.75 9.24 8.62
CA LEU A 103 -2.47 7.96 9.26
C LEU A 103 -3.31 7.72 10.51
N LEU A 104 -3.51 8.74 11.34
CA LEU A 104 -4.35 8.66 12.54
C LEU A 104 -5.81 8.32 12.20
N ILE A 105 -6.32 8.83 11.08
CA ILE A 105 -7.69 8.57 10.63
C ILE A 105 -7.79 7.25 9.86
N ALA A 106 -6.81 6.95 9.00
CA ALA A 106 -6.82 5.77 8.15
C ALA A 106 -6.62 4.47 8.94
N SER A 107 -5.78 4.47 9.98
CA SER A 107 -5.48 3.27 10.78
C SER A 107 -6.71 2.62 11.41
N PRO A 108 -7.59 3.34 12.16
CA PRO A 108 -8.80 2.75 12.75
C PRO A 108 -9.81 2.29 11.68
N ILE A 109 -9.92 3.03 10.57
CA ILE A 109 -10.81 2.65 9.46
C ILE A 109 -10.33 1.34 8.82
N ALA A 110 -9.03 1.23 8.54
CA ALA A 110 -8.42 0.05 7.97
C ALA A 110 -8.56 -1.16 8.92
N TRP A 111 -8.32 -0.96 10.21
CA TRP A 111 -8.52 -2.01 11.22
C TRP A 111 -9.97 -2.50 11.26
N TYR A 112 -10.95 -1.59 11.27
CA TYR A 112 -12.37 -1.95 11.28
C TYR A 112 -12.77 -2.73 10.03
N ALA A 113 -12.37 -2.26 8.84
CA ALA A 113 -12.65 -2.92 7.58
C ALA A 113 -12.03 -4.32 7.51
N MET A 114 -10.77 -4.46 7.94
CA MET A 114 -10.07 -5.74 7.93
C MET A 114 -10.67 -6.72 8.95
N ASN A 115 -11.03 -6.27 10.15
CA ASN A 115 -11.69 -7.10 11.14
C ASN A 115 -13.04 -7.64 10.64
N ARG A 116 -13.85 -6.79 9.98
CA ARG A 116 -15.11 -7.21 9.34
C ARG A 116 -14.90 -8.22 8.21
N TRP A 117 -13.81 -8.10 7.46
CA TRP A 117 -13.47 -9.06 6.42
C TRP A 117 -13.03 -10.39 7.03
N LEU A 118 -12.11 -10.38 7.99
CA LEU A 118 -11.57 -11.59 8.63
C LEU A 118 -12.63 -12.41 9.37
N GLN A 119 -13.73 -11.80 9.81
CA GLN A 119 -14.88 -12.52 10.39
C GLN A 119 -15.53 -13.54 9.45
N ARG A 120 -15.32 -13.43 8.14
CA ARG A 120 -15.85 -14.38 7.15
C ARG A 120 -15.02 -15.66 7.01
N PHE A 121 -13.87 -15.75 7.67
CA PHE A 121 -12.96 -16.88 7.59
C PHE A 121 -12.89 -17.66 8.91
N ALA A 122 -12.89 -18.99 8.81
CA ALA A 122 -12.77 -19.87 9.98
C ALA A 122 -11.36 -19.84 10.60
N TYR A 123 -10.32 -19.66 9.77
CA TYR A 123 -8.96 -19.36 10.19
C TYR A 123 -8.67 -17.88 9.90
N LYS A 124 -8.33 -17.11 10.95
CA LYS A 124 -8.07 -15.68 10.85
C LYS A 124 -6.68 -15.35 11.39
N VAL A 125 -6.01 -14.41 10.74
CA VAL A 125 -4.75 -13.83 11.22
C VAL A 125 -5.08 -12.66 12.14
N ASP A 126 -4.43 -12.59 13.30
CA ASP A 126 -4.58 -11.46 14.20
C ASP A 126 -3.86 -10.23 13.63
N ILE A 127 -4.57 -9.10 13.57
CA ILE A 127 -4.01 -7.84 13.07
C ILE A 127 -3.15 -7.24 14.17
N GLU A 128 -1.84 -7.38 14.05
CA GLU A 128 -0.90 -6.75 14.97
C GLU A 128 -0.72 -5.24 14.67
N TRP A 129 -0.60 -4.46 15.74
CA TRP A 129 -0.32 -3.01 15.68
C TRP A 129 0.89 -2.67 14.81
N TRP A 130 1.91 -3.55 14.78
CA TRP A 130 3.17 -3.29 14.10
C TRP A 130 3.00 -3.15 12.58
N MET A 131 1.98 -3.77 12.00
CA MET A 131 1.66 -3.64 10.58
C MET A 131 1.32 -2.19 10.22
N PHE A 132 0.54 -1.50 11.06
CA PHE A 132 0.21 -0.09 10.87
C PHE A 132 1.41 0.81 11.10
N ALA A 133 2.25 0.50 12.09
CA ALA A 133 3.48 1.25 12.35
C ALA A 133 4.44 1.15 11.16
N PHE A 134 4.64 -0.05 10.61
CA PHE A 134 5.49 -0.28 9.44
C PHE A 134 4.92 0.40 8.18
N ALA A 135 3.63 0.24 7.91
CA ALA A 135 2.98 0.90 6.77
C ALA A 135 3.04 2.43 6.88
N GLY A 136 2.84 2.97 8.09
CA GLY A 136 2.98 4.40 8.37
C GLY A 136 4.41 4.90 8.15
N LEU A 137 5.41 4.14 8.60
CA LEU A 137 6.82 4.46 8.39
C LEU A 137 7.18 4.47 6.90
N VAL A 138 6.71 3.48 6.14
CA VAL A 138 6.88 3.44 4.68
C VAL A 138 6.19 4.63 4.01
N ALA A 139 4.94 4.95 4.39
CA ALA A 139 4.20 6.08 3.83
C ALA A 139 4.89 7.43 4.10
N VAL A 140 5.36 7.64 5.33
CA VAL A 140 6.15 8.84 5.70
C VAL A 140 7.45 8.88 4.93
N GLY A 141 8.15 7.76 4.78
CA GLY A 141 9.38 7.65 3.99
C GLY A 141 9.18 8.06 2.53
N ILE A 142 8.14 7.53 1.89
CA ILE A 142 7.76 7.89 0.52
C ILE A 142 7.45 9.37 0.43
N ALA A 143 6.61 9.90 1.33
CA ALA A 143 6.23 11.31 1.33
C ALA A 143 7.45 12.23 1.48
N LEU A 144 8.36 11.91 2.41
CA LEU A 144 9.61 12.65 2.61
C LEU A 144 10.50 12.61 1.38
N LEU A 145 10.67 11.46 0.74
CA LEU A 145 11.47 11.32 -0.47
C LEU A 145 10.90 12.18 -1.61
N THR A 146 9.59 12.09 -1.86
CA THR A 146 8.92 12.85 -2.91
C THR A 146 8.98 14.35 -2.67
N VAL A 147 8.66 14.82 -1.45
CA VAL A 147 8.63 16.24 -1.10
C VAL A 147 10.04 16.83 -1.06
N SER A 148 11.03 16.10 -0.52
CA SER A 148 12.42 16.56 -0.48
C SER A 148 12.98 16.72 -1.89
N PHE A 149 12.75 15.73 -2.76
CA PHE A 149 13.19 15.80 -4.15
C PHE A 149 12.59 17.01 -4.88
N GLN A 150 11.28 17.25 -4.71
CA GLN A 150 10.61 18.39 -5.35
C GLN A 150 11.05 19.73 -4.77
N SER A 151 11.18 19.83 -3.44
CA SER A 151 11.59 21.07 -2.76
C SER A 151 13.02 21.45 -3.13
N MET A 152 13.93 20.46 -3.24
CA MET A 152 15.28 20.70 -3.75
C MET A 152 15.25 21.17 -5.20
N LYS A 153 14.48 20.51 -6.07
CA LYS A 153 14.35 20.91 -7.47
C LYS A 153 13.81 22.34 -7.60
N ALA A 154 12.78 22.69 -6.85
CA ALA A 154 12.20 24.03 -6.81
C ALA A 154 13.20 25.08 -6.26
N ALA A 155 13.95 24.74 -5.22
CA ALA A 155 14.95 25.65 -4.64
C ALA A 155 16.19 25.84 -5.52
N LEU A 156 16.55 24.85 -6.34
CA LEU A 156 17.66 24.89 -7.30
C LEU A 156 17.27 25.56 -8.62
N MET A 157 15.98 25.66 -8.96
CA MET A 157 15.55 26.43 -10.13
C MET A 157 15.96 27.90 -9.96
N ASN A 158 16.68 28.40 -10.96
CA ASN A 158 17.23 29.76 -10.94
C ASN A 158 16.09 30.80 -10.94
N PRO A 159 15.96 31.61 -9.87
CA PRO A 159 14.86 32.57 -9.73
C PRO A 159 14.88 33.68 -10.79
N VAL A 160 16.03 33.88 -11.44
CA VAL A 160 16.24 34.90 -12.48
C VAL A 160 15.39 34.65 -13.74
N LYS A 161 14.94 33.41 -13.99
CA LYS A 161 14.10 33.11 -15.17
C LYS A 161 12.61 33.42 -14.95
N ASN A 162 12.12 33.41 -13.71
CA ASN A 162 10.71 33.65 -13.39
C ASN A 162 10.37 35.15 -13.15
N LEU A 163 11.38 35.99 -12.91
CA LEU A 163 11.20 37.46 -12.76
C LEU A 163 11.23 38.22 -14.09
N ARG A 164 11.57 37.57 -15.21
CA ARG A 164 11.62 38.18 -16.54
C ARG A 164 10.45 37.75 -17.44
N SER A 165 9.51 36.98 -16.90
CA SER A 165 8.32 36.50 -17.61
C SER A 165 7.02 37.20 -17.17
N GLU A 166 7.13 38.30 -16.44
CA GLU A 166 6.10 39.35 -16.42
C GLU A 166 6.53 40.50 -17.33
#